data_AF-A0A2J8INI4-F1
#
_entry.id   AF-A0A2J8INI4-F1
#
_cell.length_a   1.000
_cell.length_b   1.000
_cell.length_c   1.000
_cell.angle_alpha   90.00
_cell.angle_beta   90.00
_cell.angle_gamma   90.00
#
_symmetry.space_group_name_H-M   'P 1'
#
loop_
_entity.id
_entity.type
_entity.pdbx_description
1 polymer ?
#
loop_
_entity_poly.entity_id
_entity_poly.type
_entity_poly.pdbx_seq_one_letter_code
_entity_poly.pdbx_strand_id
1 'polypeptide(L)'
;MEPDVPLPQTLLSHPSYLKVFVPDYTRELLLELRDCVSNGSLGCPVRLTVGPVTLPSNFQKVLTCTGAPWPCRLLLPSPPWDRWLQVTAESLVGPLGTVAFSAVAALTACRPRSVTVQPLLQSSQNQSFNASSGLLSPSPDHQDLGRSGRVDRSPFCLTNYPVMREDTDVVSVHFQPLDRVSVRVCSDTPSVMRLRLNTGMDSGGSLTISLRANKTEMRNETVIVACVNAASPFLGFNISLNCTTAFFQGYPLSLSAWSRRANLIIPYPETDNWYLSLQLMCPENAEDCEQAVVHVETTLYLVPCLNDCGPYGQCLLLRRHSYLYASCSCKAGWRGWSCTDNSTAQTVAQQRAATLLLTLSNLMFLAPIAVSVRRFFLVEASVYAYTMFFSTFYHACDQPGEAVLCILSYDTLQYCDFLGSGVAIWVTILCMARLKTVLKYVLFLLGTLVIAMSLQLDRRGMWNMLGPCLFAFVIMASMWAYRCGHRRQCYPTSWQRWAFYLLPGVSMASVGIAIYTSMMTSDNYYYTHSIWHILLAGSAALLLPPPDQPAEPWACSQKFPCHYQICKNDREELYAVT
;
A
#
# COMPACT_ATOMS: atom_id res chain seq x y z
N MET A 1 24.10 26.98 15.27
CA MET A 1 25.26 27.76 14.77
C MET A 1 24.68 28.87 13.92
N GLU A 2 25.10 30.09 14.21
CA GLU A 2 24.79 31.24 13.35
C GLU A 2 25.77 31.24 12.16
N PRO A 3 25.33 31.56 10.93
CA PRO A 3 26.20 31.57 9.76
C PRO A 3 27.41 32.49 9.96
N ASP A 4 28.58 32.04 9.55
CA ASP A 4 29.86 32.78 9.62
C ASP A 4 30.32 33.19 11.04
N VAL A 5 29.63 32.77 12.09
CA VAL A 5 30.01 33.01 13.49
C VAL A 5 30.69 31.76 14.06
N PRO A 6 31.96 31.86 14.53
CA PRO A 6 32.64 30.74 15.17
C PRO A 6 31.99 30.39 16.51
N LEU A 7 31.58 29.13 16.65
CA LEU A 7 31.04 28.60 17.88
C LEU A 7 32.07 27.70 18.57
N PRO A 8 32.64 28.09 19.73
CA PRO A 8 33.60 27.28 20.45
C PRO A 8 32.92 26.02 21.01
N GLN A 9 33.62 24.90 20.93
CA GLN A 9 33.19 23.59 21.41
C GLN A 9 34.35 22.88 22.12
N THR A 10 34.02 22.06 23.11
CA THR A 10 34.99 21.21 23.80
C THR A 10 34.41 19.82 23.93
N LEU A 11 35.04 18.86 23.26
CA LEU A 11 34.66 17.45 23.30
C LEU A 11 35.46 16.71 24.37
N LEU A 12 34.72 15.95 25.18
CA LEU A 12 35.22 15.03 26.20
C LEU A 12 34.87 13.60 25.74
N SER A 13 34.18 12.82 26.60
CA SER A 13 33.68 11.48 26.33
C SER A 13 32.36 11.44 25.54
N HIS A 14 31.59 12.53 25.55
CA HIS A 14 30.27 12.59 24.91
C HIS A 14 30.30 13.40 23.61
N PRO A 15 29.50 13.02 22.60
CA PRO A 15 29.34 13.80 21.38
C PRO A 15 28.75 15.17 21.65
N SER A 16 29.17 16.18 20.89
CA SER A 16 28.48 17.47 20.83
C SER A 16 27.49 17.48 19.68
N TYR A 17 26.29 18.03 19.95
CA TYR A 17 25.20 18.14 18.99
C TYR A 17 24.97 19.60 18.62
N LEU A 18 25.19 19.90 17.35
CA LEU A 18 25.05 21.22 16.75
C LEU A 18 23.93 21.18 15.71
N LYS A 19 23.37 22.35 15.40
CA LYS A 19 22.38 22.52 14.33
C LYS A 19 22.70 23.74 13.49
N VAL A 20 22.50 23.63 12.18
CA VAL A 20 22.61 24.72 11.21
C VAL A 20 21.29 24.82 10.46
N PHE A 21 20.72 26.01 10.36
CA PHE A 21 19.57 26.24 9.49
C PHE A 21 20.06 26.60 8.09
N VAL A 22 19.50 25.94 7.08
CA VAL A 22 19.79 26.20 5.67
C VAL A 22 18.61 26.95 5.08
N PRO A 23 18.76 28.25 4.77
CA PRO A 23 17.68 29.02 4.16
C PRO A 23 17.46 28.63 2.69
N ASP A 24 16.27 28.96 2.17
CA ASP A 24 15.96 28.88 0.75
C ASP A 24 17.03 29.61 -0.09
N TYR A 25 17.29 29.08 -1.29
CA TYR A 25 18.30 29.60 -2.21
C TYR A 25 19.75 29.53 -1.68
N THR A 26 20.07 28.53 -0.85
CA THR A 26 21.48 28.22 -0.51
C THR A 26 22.10 27.37 -1.62
N ARG A 27 23.23 27.82 -2.18
CA ARG A 27 23.99 27.06 -3.19
C ARG A 27 24.86 25.97 -2.55
N GLU A 28 25.63 26.35 -1.54
CA GLU A 28 26.64 25.51 -0.89
C GLU A 28 26.70 25.83 0.60
N LEU A 29 26.93 24.81 1.42
CA LEU A 29 27.24 24.94 2.85
C LEU A 29 28.65 24.41 3.09
N LEU A 30 29.53 25.25 3.61
CA LEU A 30 30.88 24.89 4.03
C LEU A 30 30.94 24.83 5.56
N LEU A 31 31.20 23.64 6.09
CA LEU A 31 31.46 23.43 7.51
C LEU A 31 32.97 23.34 7.72
N GLU A 32 33.52 24.22 8.56
CA GLU A 32 34.94 24.29 8.87
C GLU A 32 35.17 24.21 10.38
N LEU A 33 36.14 23.38 10.80
CA LEU A 33 36.64 23.38 12.17
C LEU A 33 37.93 24.20 12.22
N ARG A 34 37.93 25.26 13.03
CA ARG A 34 39.06 26.17 13.24
C ARG A 34 39.65 25.99 14.65
N ASP A 35 40.89 26.42 14.82
CA ASP A 35 41.58 26.52 16.12
C ASP A 35 41.50 25.23 16.94
N CYS A 36 41.70 24.09 16.28
CA CYS A 36 41.54 22.79 16.91
C CYS A 36 42.78 22.41 17.72
N VAL A 37 42.59 22.11 19.00
CA VAL A 37 43.65 21.77 19.97
C VAL A 37 43.29 20.48 20.69
N SER A 38 44.22 19.51 20.68
CA SER A 38 44.12 18.23 21.39
C SER A 38 45.26 18.06 22.38
N ASN A 39 44.98 17.49 23.56
CA ASN A 39 46.02 17.16 24.55
C ASN A 39 46.96 16.09 23.98
N GLY A 40 48.10 16.50 23.43
CA GLY A 40 49.19 15.61 22.98
C GLY A 40 49.49 15.58 21.47
N SER A 41 48.80 16.37 20.62
CA SER A 41 49.16 16.51 19.20
C SER A 41 48.61 17.80 18.57
N LEU A 42 49.23 18.26 17.47
CA LEU A 42 48.78 19.39 16.62
C LEU A 42 47.65 19.02 15.64
N GLY A 43 47.07 17.81 15.77
CA GLY A 43 46.01 17.33 14.90
C GLY A 43 44.61 17.65 15.43
N CYS A 44 43.60 17.60 14.56
CA CYS A 44 42.19 17.71 14.93
C CYS A 44 41.47 16.36 14.84
N PRO A 45 41.63 15.45 15.82
CA PRO A 45 41.06 14.10 15.84
C PRO A 45 39.56 14.12 16.15
N VAL A 46 38.76 14.61 15.21
CA VAL A 46 37.29 14.75 15.32
C VAL A 46 36.61 14.02 14.16
N ARG A 47 35.57 13.25 14.47
CA ARG A 47 34.62 12.74 13.49
C ARG A 47 33.40 13.64 13.46
N LEU A 48 33.13 14.25 12.31
CA LEU A 48 31.98 15.11 12.08
C LEU A 48 30.94 14.36 11.23
N THR A 49 29.73 14.21 11.74
CA THR A 49 28.61 13.57 11.05
C THR A 49 27.50 14.60 10.85
N VAL A 50 27.19 14.92 9.59
CA VAL A 50 26.09 15.80 9.22
C VAL A 50 24.91 14.97 8.74
N GLY A 51 23.73 15.23 9.29
CA GLY A 51 22.52 14.43 9.08
C GLY A 51 22.09 13.67 10.33
N PRO A 52 20.88 13.11 10.34
CA PRO A 52 20.37 12.36 11.48
C PRO A 52 21.12 11.05 11.68
N VAL A 53 21.76 10.90 12.86
CA VAL A 53 22.61 9.75 13.23
C VAL A 53 21.84 8.42 13.24
N THR A 54 20.51 8.47 13.35
CA THR A 54 19.61 7.31 13.35
C THR A 54 19.23 6.80 11.96
N LEU A 55 19.50 7.56 10.88
CA LEU A 55 19.18 7.13 9.51
C LEU A 55 20.38 6.41 8.84
N PRO A 56 20.15 5.61 7.79
CA PRO A 56 21.22 4.96 7.03
C PRO A 56 22.29 5.94 6.50
N SER A 57 23.48 5.42 6.19
CA SER A 57 24.63 6.19 5.70
C SER A 57 24.33 7.09 4.50
N ASN A 58 23.32 6.76 3.69
CA ASN A 58 22.93 7.56 2.52
C ASN A 58 22.41 8.95 2.92
N PHE A 59 21.86 9.11 4.12
CA PHE A 59 21.33 10.37 4.66
C PHE A 59 22.33 11.10 5.56
N GLN A 60 23.58 10.61 5.62
CA GLN A 60 24.63 11.17 6.46
C GLN A 60 25.87 11.51 5.63
N LYS A 61 26.56 12.59 5.99
CA LYS A 61 27.88 12.91 5.48
C LYS A 61 28.86 12.91 6.63
N VAL A 62 29.83 12.02 6.56
CA VAL A 62 30.83 11.82 7.61
C VAL A 62 32.17 12.31 7.11
N LEU A 63 32.81 13.20 7.88
CA LEU A 63 34.17 13.66 7.68
C LEU A 63 35.00 13.26 8.90
N THR A 64 36.09 12.53 8.67
CA THR A 64 37.03 12.15 9.72
C THR A 64 38.27 13.01 9.59
N CYS A 65 38.48 13.88 10.58
CA CYS A 65 39.66 14.74 10.65
C CYS A 65 40.67 14.06 11.58
N THR A 66 41.91 13.85 11.10
CA THR A 66 42.96 13.12 11.83
C THR A 66 44.35 13.74 11.69
N GLY A 67 44.59 14.70 10.79
CA GLY A 67 45.93 15.21 10.49
C GLY A 67 46.02 16.73 10.32
N ALA A 68 47.13 17.31 10.77
CA ALA A 68 47.66 18.58 10.27
C ALA A 68 48.49 18.31 8.99
N PRO A 69 48.55 19.22 7.99
CA PRO A 69 48.27 20.65 8.06
C PRO A 69 46.99 21.11 7.31
N TRP A 70 46.07 20.20 6.97
CA TRP A 70 44.89 20.55 6.17
C TRP A 70 43.73 21.04 7.04
N PRO A 71 43.03 22.13 6.64
CA PRO A 71 41.85 22.58 7.37
C PRO A 71 40.73 21.53 7.23
N CYS A 72 40.17 21.13 8.37
CA CYS A 72 39.06 20.18 8.44
C CYS A 72 37.79 20.86 7.88
N ARG A 73 37.49 20.60 6.61
CA ARG A 73 36.41 21.26 5.84
C ARG A 73 35.52 20.22 5.17
N LEU A 74 34.21 20.38 5.34
CA LEU A 74 33.19 19.61 4.63
C LEU A 74 32.35 20.55 3.79
N LEU A 75 32.41 20.40 2.46
CA LEU A 75 31.57 21.13 1.52
C LEU A 75 30.35 20.29 1.15
N LEU A 76 29.16 20.88 1.31
CA LEU A 76 27.88 20.29 0.95
C LEU A 76 27.26 21.08 -0.20
N PRO A 77 27.37 20.59 -1.45
CA PRO A 77 26.76 21.24 -2.60
C PRO A 77 25.25 21.00 -2.62
N SER A 78 24.46 22.05 -2.93
CA SER A 78 22.99 22.01 -2.95
C SER A 78 22.41 21.36 -1.68
N PRO A 79 22.58 21.98 -0.50
CA PRO A 79 22.03 21.46 0.74
C PRO A 79 20.49 21.57 0.76
N PRO A 80 19.77 20.73 1.52
CA PRO A 80 18.31 20.80 1.70
C PRO A 80 17.86 22.19 2.13
N TRP A 81 16.91 22.76 1.42
CA TRP A 81 16.40 24.10 1.71
C TRP A 81 15.32 24.10 2.79
N ASP A 82 15.19 25.23 3.50
CA ASP A 82 14.22 25.47 4.58
C ASP A 82 14.25 24.41 5.70
N ARG A 83 15.47 23.99 6.07
CA ARG A 83 15.67 22.86 6.99
C ARG A 83 16.82 23.06 7.96
N TRP A 84 16.65 22.46 9.13
CA TRP A 84 17.72 22.33 10.12
C TRP A 84 18.53 21.06 9.87
N LEU A 85 19.82 21.21 9.60
CA LEU A 85 20.77 20.12 9.53
C LEU A 85 21.37 19.87 10.91
N GLN A 86 21.32 18.62 11.36
CA GLN A 86 22.00 18.18 12.57
C GLN A 86 23.47 17.90 12.26
N VAL A 87 24.37 18.35 13.13
CA VAL A 87 25.81 18.13 13.02
C VAL A 87 26.27 17.53 14.34
N THR A 88 26.83 16.33 14.30
CA THR A 88 27.35 15.63 15.47
C THR A 88 28.87 15.60 15.38
N ALA A 89 29.54 16.03 16.45
CA ALA A 89 31.00 16.01 16.54
C ALA A 89 31.44 15.05 17.65
N GLU A 90 32.32 14.12 17.31
CA GLU A 90 32.80 13.07 18.21
C GLU A 90 34.33 13.09 18.29
N SER A 91 34.86 12.96 19.52
CA SER A 91 36.29 12.87 19.77
C SER A 91 36.82 11.48 19.40
N LEU A 92 37.95 11.44 18.68
CA LEU A 92 38.66 10.20 18.37
C LEU A 92 39.81 9.91 19.36
N VAL A 93 40.00 10.75 20.39
CA VAL A 93 41.15 10.69 21.33
C VAL A 93 40.92 9.71 22.51
N GLY A 94 39.83 8.95 22.49
CA GLY A 94 39.48 8.03 23.58
C GLY A 94 38.94 8.76 24.83
N PRO A 95 38.63 8.03 25.93
CA PRO A 95 37.80 8.54 27.04
C PRO A 95 38.47 9.60 27.94
N LEU A 96 39.79 9.79 27.84
CA LEU A 96 40.57 10.70 28.70
C LEU A 96 41.13 11.92 27.95
N GLY A 97 40.92 12.02 26.64
CA GLY A 97 41.42 13.11 25.81
C GLY A 97 40.37 14.20 25.57
N THR A 98 40.76 15.46 25.73
CA THR A 98 39.93 16.63 25.39
C THR A 98 40.33 17.20 24.04
N VAL A 99 39.34 17.54 23.22
CA VAL A 99 39.54 18.28 21.96
C VAL A 99 38.72 19.55 21.98
N ALA A 100 39.36 20.70 21.88
CA ALA A 100 38.72 22.00 21.77
C ALA A 100 38.82 22.50 20.32
N PHE A 101 37.75 23.08 19.77
CA PHE A 101 37.72 23.66 18.42
C PHE A 101 36.62 24.71 18.30
N SER A 102 36.69 25.52 17.25
CA SER A 102 35.63 26.45 16.85
C SER A 102 34.96 25.96 15.57
N ALA A 103 33.67 25.63 15.63
CA ALA A 103 32.91 25.25 14.45
C ALA A 103 32.36 26.49 13.74
N VAL A 104 32.58 26.59 12.43
CA VAL A 104 32.07 27.66 11.56
C VAL A 104 31.25 27.04 10.44
N ALA A 105 30.06 27.58 10.19
CA ALA A 105 29.21 27.21 9.06
C ALA A 105 29.08 28.42 8.13
N ALA A 106 29.71 28.36 6.96
CA ALA A 106 29.62 29.40 5.93
C ALA A 106 28.60 28.98 4.86
N LEU A 107 27.67 29.87 4.53
CA LEU A 107 26.60 29.63 3.55
C LEU A 107 26.82 30.50 2.31
N THR A 108 26.88 29.87 1.14
CA THR A 108 26.92 30.61 -0.13
C THR A 108 25.50 30.83 -0.60
N ALA A 109 24.99 32.06 -0.48
CA ALA A 109 23.67 32.43 -0.96
C ALA A 109 23.61 32.46 -2.50
N CYS A 110 22.49 32.01 -3.05
CA CYS A 110 22.16 32.09 -4.46
C CYS A 110 21.05 33.12 -4.67
N ARG A 111 21.29 34.18 -5.45
CA ARG A 111 20.25 35.14 -5.80
C ARG A 111 19.36 34.57 -6.92
N PRO A 112 18.06 34.34 -6.68
CA PRO A 112 17.16 33.85 -7.72
C PRO A 112 16.71 35.00 -8.63
N ARG A 113 16.64 34.72 -9.93
CA ARG A 113 15.89 35.54 -10.88
C ARG A 113 14.44 35.07 -10.88
N SER A 114 13.53 35.85 -10.30
CA SER A 114 12.10 35.54 -10.34
C SER A 114 11.50 36.04 -11.64
N VAL A 115 10.76 35.19 -12.35
CA VAL A 115 9.99 35.59 -13.53
C VAL A 115 8.76 36.35 -13.05
N THR A 116 8.68 37.66 -13.34
CA THR A 116 7.52 38.49 -12.99
C THR A 116 6.32 38.13 -13.84
N VAL A 117 5.27 37.60 -13.20
CA VAL A 117 3.97 37.32 -13.82
C VAL A 117 3.24 38.66 -14.01
N GLN A 118 2.99 39.08 -15.25
CA GLN A 118 1.97 40.11 -15.50
C GLN A 118 0.60 39.45 -15.34
N PRO A 119 -0.27 39.91 -14.43
CA PRO A 119 -1.58 39.32 -14.25
C PRO A 119 -2.44 39.66 -15.48
N LEU A 120 -2.68 38.65 -16.33
CA LEU A 120 -3.70 38.76 -17.37
C LEU A 120 -5.06 38.68 -16.67
N LEU A 121 -5.74 39.82 -16.55
CA LEU A 121 -7.13 39.90 -16.10
C LEU A 121 -8.00 38.98 -16.98
N GLN A 122 -8.38 37.82 -16.45
CA GLN A 122 -9.51 37.06 -16.95
C GLN A 122 -10.65 37.14 -15.94
N SER A 123 -11.63 37.96 -16.32
CA SER A 123 -12.95 38.08 -15.72
C SER A 123 -13.71 36.76 -15.79
N SER A 124 -14.11 36.19 -14.64
CA SER A 124 -15.52 35.95 -14.28
C SER A 124 -15.67 35.13 -12.98
N GLN A 125 -16.33 35.79 -12.02
CA GLN A 125 -17.30 35.32 -11.01
C GLN A 125 -17.15 33.98 -10.26
N ASN A 126 -17.25 34.16 -8.94
CA ASN A 126 -17.88 33.31 -7.93
C ASN A 126 -17.12 32.06 -7.49
N GLN A 127 -16.36 32.18 -6.39
CA GLN A 127 -16.54 31.34 -5.20
C GLN A 127 -15.82 31.93 -3.98
N SER A 128 -16.57 32.00 -2.89
CA SER A 128 -16.16 32.53 -1.58
C SER A 128 -15.15 31.60 -0.89
N PHE A 129 -13.94 32.12 -0.61
CA PHE A 129 -13.02 31.51 0.35
C PHE A 129 -12.81 32.46 1.54
N ASN A 130 -13.17 31.98 2.72
CA ASN A 130 -12.73 32.55 4.00
C ASN A 130 -11.23 32.29 4.15
N ALA A 131 -10.41 33.28 3.83
CA ALA A 131 -8.99 33.30 4.14
C ALA A 131 -8.73 34.17 5.37
N SER A 132 -8.59 33.54 6.54
CA SER A 132 -8.03 34.16 7.72
C SER A 132 -6.51 33.93 7.74
N SER A 133 -5.75 34.82 7.10
CA SER A 133 -4.35 35.11 7.43
C SER A 133 -3.84 36.34 6.65
N GLY A 134 -3.85 37.50 7.34
CA GLY A 134 -2.94 38.64 7.18
C GLY A 134 -2.60 39.14 5.77
N LEU A 135 -3.50 39.91 5.16
CA LEU A 135 -3.12 40.90 4.14
C LEU A 135 -2.41 42.08 4.84
N LEU A 136 -1.13 42.31 4.52
CA LEU A 136 -0.53 43.64 4.64
C LEU A 136 -0.58 44.28 3.24
N SER A 137 -1.41 45.31 3.10
CA SER A 137 -1.54 46.14 1.90
C SER A 137 -0.25 46.95 1.65
N PRO A 138 0.08 47.26 0.38
CA PRO A 138 1.20 48.15 0.06
C PRO A 138 0.77 49.61 0.25
N SER A 139 1.53 50.38 1.05
CA SER A 139 1.41 51.84 1.13
C SER A 139 2.41 52.50 0.15
N PRO A 140 2.10 53.67 -0.44
CA PRO A 140 2.83 54.22 -1.57
C PRO A 140 4.07 55.02 -1.15
N ASP A 141 5.00 55.14 -2.09
CA ASP A 141 6.09 56.12 -2.23
C ASP A 141 6.53 56.90 -0.97
N HIS A 142 7.73 56.59 -0.50
CA HIS A 142 8.63 57.60 0.04
C HIS A 142 9.95 57.58 -0.73
N GLN A 143 10.12 58.60 -1.57
CA GLN A 143 11.40 59.01 -2.14
C GLN A 143 12.34 59.53 -1.04
N ASP A 144 13.59 59.10 -1.17
CA ASP A 144 14.85 59.71 -0.76
C ASP A 144 15.12 60.08 0.71
N LEU A 145 16.13 59.42 1.29
CA LEU A 145 17.29 60.12 1.85
C LEU A 145 18.53 59.20 1.86
N GLY A 146 19.58 59.70 1.24
CA GLY A 146 20.72 58.92 0.77
C GLY A 146 21.57 58.25 1.85
N ARG A 147 22.02 57.04 1.52
CA ARG A 147 23.32 56.55 1.97
C ARG A 147 23.89 55.67 0.86
N SER A 148 24.98 56.14 0.28
CA SER A 148 25.81 55.43 -0.70
C SER A 148 26.02 53.97 -0.27
N GLY A 149 25.36 53.04 -0.96
CA GLY A 149 25.51 51.60 -0.81
C GLY A 149 25.82 51.03 -2.19
N ARG A 150 26.98 50.40 -2.32
CA ARG A 150 27.44 49.71 -3.53
C ARG A 150 26.30 48.85 -4.10
N VAL A 151 25.92 49.10 -5.35
CA VAL A 151 25.08 48.19 -6.12
C VAL A 151 25.85 46.87 -6.24
N ASP A 152 25.47 45.89 -5.44
CA ASP A 152 26.14 44.59 -5.38
C ASP A 152 25.87 43.85 -6.70
N ARG A 153 26.87 43.83 -7.57
CA ARG A 153 26.83 43.35 -8.96
C ARG A 153 27.02 41.82 -9.01
N SER A 154 26.37 41.10 -8.10
CA SER A 154 26.43 39.65 -8.03
C SER A 154 25.47 39.03 -9.06
N PRO A 155 25.95 38.15 -9.97
CA PRO A 155 25.13 37.53 -11.01
C PRO A 155 24.06 36.61 -10.43
N PHE A 156 22.93 36.46 -11.11
CA PHE A 156 21.90 35.48 -10.76
C PHE A 156 22.44 34.06 -11.01
N CYS A 157 22.13 33.13 -10.13
CA CYS A 157 22.62 31.74 -10.19
C CYS A 157 21.52 30.72 -10.46
N LEU A 158 20.26 31.13 -10.45
CA LEU A 158 19.14 30.35 -10.94
C LEU A 158 17.99 31.23 -11.39
N THR A 159 17.14 30.69 -12.26
CA THR A 159 15.86 31.28 -12.65
C THR A 159 14.73 30.49 -11.99
N ASN A 160 13.95 31.13 -11.13
CA ASN A 160 12.87 30.50 -10.37
C ASN A 160 11.54 30.65 -11.11
N TYR A 161 10.93 29.52 -11.46
CA TYR A 161 9.59 29.44 -12.05
C TYR A 161 8.57 29.09 -10.98
N PRO A 162 7.66 30.00 -10.63
CA PRO A 162 6.64 29.70 -9.63
C PRO A 162 5.61 28.72 -10.23
N VAL A 163 5.31 27.68 -9.47
CA VAL A 163 4.41 26.59 -9.84
C VAL A 163 3.19 26.60 -8.92
N MET A 164 2.00 26.59 -9.52
CA MET A 164 0.73 26.41 -8.82
C MET A 164 0.51 24.92 -8.56
N ARG A 165 0.10 24.58 -7.33
CA ARG A 165 -0.36 23.24 -6.95
C ARG A 165 -1.88 23.25 -6.98
N GLU A 166 -2.48 22.38 -7.80
CA GLU A 166 -3.91 22.17 -7.89
C GLU A 166 -4.23 20.73 -7.41
N ASP A 167 -4.88 20.61 -6.26
CA ASP A 167 -5.33 19.32 -5.75
C ASP A 167 -6.64 18.93 -6.46
N THR A 168 -6.58 17.93 -7.34
CA THR A 168 -7.72 17.54 -8.19
C THR A 168 -8.60 16.47 -7.53
N ASP A 169 -7.99 15.57 -6.76
CA ASP A 169 -8.66 14.51 -6.00
C ASP A 169 -7.69 13.98 -4.91
N VAL A 170 -8.12 12.97 -4.14
CA VAL A 170 -7.30 12.27 -3.15
C VAL A 170 -6.07 11.65 -3.82
N VAL A 171 -4.88 12.01 -3.33
CA VAL A 171 -3.59 11.53 -3.89
C VAL A 171 -3.43 11.91 -5.38
N SER A 172 -4.12 12.95 -5.82
CA SER A 172 -4.07 13.47 -7.20
C SER A 172 -3.77 14.97 -7.18
N VAL A 173 -2.66 15.34 -7.79
CA VAL A 173 -2.18 16.74 -7.78
C VAL A 173 -1.68 17.10 -9.17
N HIS A 174 -2.09 18.26 -9.67
CA HIS A 174 -1.55 18.82 -10.89
C HIS A 174 -0.68 20.03 -10.57
N PHE A 175 0.49 20.11 -11.22
CA PHE A 175 1.45 21.20 -11.04
C PHE A 175 1.54 22.01 -12.32
N GLN A 176 1.15 23.29 -12.26
CA GLN A 176 1.12 24.18 -13.41
C GLN A 176 2.09 25.36 -13.24
N PRO A 177 3.04 25.57 -14.18
CA PRO A 177 3.82 26.81 -14.24
C PRO A 177 2.91 28.01 -14.53
N LEU A 178 3.12 29.13 -13.83
CA LEU A 178 2.27 30.32 -13.94
C LEU A 178 2.42 31.09 -15.27
N ASP A 179 3.53 30.94 -16.00
CA ASP A 179 3.90 31.77 -17.15
C ASP A 179 3.67 31.10 -18.54
N ARG A 180 2.60 30.31 -18.65
CA ARG A 180 2.24 29.41 -19.79
C ARG A 180 2.95 28.06 -19.76
N VAL A 181 2.45 27.14 -20.59
CA VAL A 181 2.75 25.69 -20.66
C VAL A 181 4.25 25.35 -20.82
N SER A 182 5.10 26.30 -21.21
CA SER A 182 6.52 26.07 -21.50
C SER A 182 7.48 26.90 -20.64
N VAL A 183 8.55 26.26 -20.19
CA VAL A 183 9.62 26.83 -19.38
C VAL A 183 10.77 27.23 -20.30
N ARG A 184 11.27 28.45 -20.14
CA ARG A 184 12.42 28.93 -20.90
C ARG A 184 13.71 28.43 -20.26
N VAL A 185 14.50 27.65 -20.99
CA VAL A 185 15.77 27.06 -20.56
C VAL A 185 16.94 27.70 -21.31
N CYS A 186 17.93 28.15 -20.55
CA CYS A 186 19.14 28.83 -21.04
C CYS A 186 20.41 28.10 -20.59
N SER A 187 21.57 28.49 -21.14
CA SER A 187 22.88 27.92 -20.79
C SER A 187 23.54 28.60 -19.59
N ASP A 188 23.21 29.87 -19.33
CA ASP A 188 23.81 30.71 -18.29
C ASP A 188 23.37 30.32 -16.87
N THR A 189 22.08 30.05 -16.69
CA THR A 189 21.48 29.78 -15.38
C THR A 189 20.47 28.64 -15.44
N PRO A 190 20.47 27.72 -14.45
CA PRO A 190 19.49 26.66 -14.36
C PRO A 190 18.10 27.23 -14.06
N SER A 191 17.10 26.71 -14.77
CA SER A 191 15.69 26.97 -14.56
C SER A 191 15.11 25.98 -13.56
N VAL A 192 14.55 26.47 -12.46
CA VAL A 192 14.14 25.65 -11.32
C VAL A 192 12.64 25.81 -11.06
N MET A 193 11.96 24.68 -10.87
CA MET A 193 10.57 24.59 -10.45
C MET A 193 10.47 23.82 -9.14
N ARG A 194 9.68 24.34 -8.18
CA ARG A 194 9.41 23.69 -6.89
C ARG A 194 8.05 23.01 -6.89
N LEU A 195 8.05 21.69 -6.72
CA LEU A 195 6.89 20.83 -6.56
C LEU A 195 6.69 20.53 -5.07
N ARG A 196 5.66 21.13 -4.46
CA ARG A 196 5.37 20.91 -3.05
C ARG A 196 4.66 19.57 -2.89
N LEU A 197 5.35 18.53 -2.43
CA LEU A 197 4.81 17.20 -2.10
C LEU A 197 4.96 16.93 -0.59
N ASN A 198 4.72 17.96 0.21
CA ASN A 198 4.95 17.97 1.65
C ASN A 198 3.71 17.58 2.48
N THR A 199 2.62 17.16 1.84
CA THR A 199 1.47 16.60 2.58
C THR A 199 1.72 15.12 2.83
N GLY A 200 1.33 14.63 4.01
CA GLY A 200 1.50 13.21 4.36
C GLY A 200 0.71 12.23 3.48
N MET A 201 -0.09 12.73 2.53
CA MET A 201 -0.84 11.94 1.55
C MET A 201 -0.13 11.86 0.18
N ASP A 202 0.79 12.79 -0.12
CA ASP A 202 1.45 12.87 -1.43
C ASP A 202 2.34 11.67 -1.73
N SER A 203 2.90 11.06 -0.68
CA SER A 203 3.71 9.84 -0.77
C SER A 203 2.89 8.58 -1.11
N GLY A 204 1.56 8.69 -1.11
CA GLY A 204 0.65 7.60 -1.44
C GLY A 204 0.46 7.35 -2.93
N GLY A 205 0.99 8.19 -3.82
CA GLY A 205 0.75 8.14 -5.27
C GLY A 205 2.02 7.93 -6.10
N SER A 206 1.96 8.22 -7.39
CA SER A 206 3.09 8.19 -8.32
C SER A 206 3.29 9.55 -8.98
N LEU A 207 4.46 10.14 -8.80
CA LEU A 207 4.83 11.42 -9.40
C LEU A 207 5.29 11.19 -10.84
N THR A 208 4.62 11.83 -11.79
CA THR A 208 4.96 11.77 -13.21
C THR A 208 5.43 13.13 -13.70
N ILE A 209 6.58 13.11 -14.37
CA ILE A 209 7.24 14.28 -14.95
C ILE A 209 7.49 13.97 -16.43
N SER A 210 6.86 14.73 -17.32
CA SER A 210 7.08 14.66 -18.75
C SER A 210 7.64 15.98 -19.25
N LEU A 211 8.74 15.90 -19.98
CA LEU A 211 9.40 17.04 -20.61
C LEU A 211 9.32 16.88 -22.12
N ARG A 212 8.97 17.96 -22.82
CA ARG A 212 8.88 17.98 -24.27
C ARG A 212 9.46 19.26 -24.85
N ALA A 213 10.40 19.11 -25.78
CA ALA A 213 10.99 20.23 -26.51
C ALA A 213 10.41 20.33 -27.93
N ASN A 214 10.33 21.56 -28.47
CA ASN A 214 9.86 21.80 -29.83
C ASN A 214 10.94 21.41 -30.88
N LYS A 215 10.50 20.92 -32.06
CA LYS A 215 11.38 20.43 -33.13
C LYS A 215 12.26 21.53 -33.72
N THR A 216 11.77 22.76 -33.80
CA THR A 216 12.44 23.87 -34.47
C THR A 216 13.48 24.58 -33.60
N GLU A 217 13.44 24.39 -32.27
CA GLU A 217 14.30 25.10 -31.33
C GLU A 217 15.55 24.30 -30.93
N MET A 218 15.53 22.96 -31.05
CA MET A 218 16.66 22.10 -30.72
C MET A 218 17.61 21.93 -31.91
N ARG A 219 18.84 22.46 -31.80
CA ARG A 219 19.93 22.21 -32.77
C ARG A 219 20.55 20.83 -32.52
N ASN A 220 21.22 20.26 -33.52
CA ASN A 220 21.78 18.89 -33.45
C ASN A 220 22.81 18.70 -32.33
N GLU A 221 23.47 19.76 -31.87
CA GLU A 221 24.55 19.74 -30.89
C GLU A 221 24.12 20.20 -29.49
N THR A 222 22.88 20.68 -29.33
CA THR A 222 22.36 21.16 -28.05
C THR A 222 21.67 20.04 -27.28
N VAL A 223 22.01 19.89 -26.00
CA VAL A 223 21.38 18.92 -25.10
C VAL A 223 20.79 19.65 -23.90
N ILE A 224 19.51 19.44 -23.62
CA ILE A 224 18.91 19.93 -22.38
C ILE A 224 19.04 18.82 -21.36
N VAL A 225 19.60 19.16 -20.23
CA VAL A 225 19.75 18.27 -19.08
C VAL A 225 18.79 18.72 -17.99
N ALA A 226 18.14 17.75 -17.35
CA ALA A 226 17.23 18.01 -16.26
C ALA A 226 17.50 17.05 -15.11
N CYS A 227 17.35 17.56 -13.89
CA CYS A 227 17.53 16.82 -12.65
C CYS A 227 16.30 16.99 -11.78
N VAL A 228 15.78 15.85 -11.29
CA VAL A 228 14.66 15.80 -10.36
C VAL A 228 15.17 15.34 -9.00
N ASN A 229 15.10 16.20 -7.99
CA ASN A 229 15.68 15.97 -6.67
C ASN A 229 14.69 16.29 -5.55
N ALA A 230 14.73 15.50 -4.48
CA ALA A 230 14.03 15.80 -3.23
C ALA A 230 14.83 16.80 -2.37
N ALA A 231 14.12 17.61 -1.59
CA ALA A 231 14.60 18.56 -0.57
C ALA A 231 15.46 19.75 -1.05
N SER A 232 16.13 19.66 -2.19
CA SER A 232 16.96 20.74 -2.76
C SER A 232 17.07 20.63 -4.28
N PRO A 233 17.14 21.76 -5.02
CA PRO A 233 17.39 21.73 -6.46
C PRO A 233 18.84 21.44 -6.78
N PHE A 234 19.06 20.83 -7.93
CA PHE A 234 20.40 20.67 -8.50
C PHE A 234 20.79 21.93 -9.28
N LEU A 235 21.95 22.51 -8.97
CA LEU A 235 22.41 23.78 -9.55
C LEU A 235 23.74 23.67 -10.34
N GLY A 236 24.47 22.57 -10.19
CA GLY A 236 25.81 22.37 -10.75
C GLY A 236 25.83 21.44 -11.95
N PHE A 237 25.23 21.83 -13.07
CA PHE A 237 25.18 20.97 -14.26
C PHE A 237 26.56 20.80 -14.91
N ASN A 238 26.87 19.55 -15.23
CA ASN A 238 28.08 19.13 -15.92
C ASN A 238 27.75 18.07 -16.98
N ILE A 239 28.74 17.73 -17.81
CA ILE A 239 28.58 16.77 -18.92
C ILE A 239 28.31 15.34 -18.39
N SER A 240 28.76 15.00 -17.17
CA SER A 240 28.63 13.65 -16.61
C SER A 240 27.27 13.34 -15.98
N LEU A 241 26.33 14.30 -15.96
CA LEU A 241 24.92 14.15 -15.59
C LEU A 241 24.67 13.32 -14.31
N ASN A 242 25.35 13.66 -13.22
CA ASN A 242 25.10 13.04 -11.93
C ASN A 242 24.29 14.00 -11.06
N CYS A 243 22.96 13.84 -11.04
CA CYS A 243 22.01 14.66 -10.27
C CYS A 243 22.11 14.44 -8.75
N THR A 244 23.32 14.35 -8.20
CA THR A 244 23.57 14.13 -6.78
C THR A 244 23.62 15.47 -6.05
N THR A 245 22.81 15.59 -5.00
CA THR A 245 22.86 16.72 -4.05
C THR A 245 23.58 16.31 -2.77
N ALA A 246 23.63 17.18 -1.77
CA ALA A 246 24.31 16.90 -0.50
C ALA A 246 23.81 15.59 0.18
N PHE A 247 22.53 15.22 0.07
CA PHE A 247 21.98 14.04 0.76
C PHE A 247 21.12 13.13 -0.11
N PHE A 248 20.68 13.58 -1.29
CA PHE A 248 19.76 12.82 -2.13
C PHE A 248 20.35 12.57 -3.52
N GLN A 249 20.20 11.33 -3.99
CA GLN A 249 20.43 10.97 -5.38
C GLN A 249 19.19 11.33 -6.19
N GLY A 250 19.34 12.23 -7.16
CA GLY A 250 18.26 12.63 -8.06
C GLY A 250 18.16 11.74 -9.30
N TYR A 251 17.13 12.02 -10.09
CA TYR A 251 16.85 11.34 -11.34
C TYR A 251 17.27 12.23 -12.53
N PRO A 252 18.21 11.79 -13.37
CA PRO A 252 18.62 12.51 -14.55
C PRO A 252 17.63 12.29 -15.70
N LEU A 253 17.35 13.36 -16.44
CA LEU A 253 16.60 13.37 -17.69
C LEU A 253 17.39 14.18 -18.73
N SER A 254 17.29 13.78 -20.00
CA SER A 254 17.92 14.51 -21.09
C SER A 254 17.00 14.60 -22.30
N LEU A 255 17.07 15.75 -22.97
CA LEU A 255 16.42 15.99 -24.26
C LEU A 255 17.48 16.34 -25.28
N SER A 256 17.38 15.74 -26.45
CA SER A 256 18.25 16.01 -27.60
C SER A 256 17.42 16.23 -28.85
N ALA A 257 18.06 16.65 -29.95
CA ALA A 257 17.39 16.75 -31.25
C ALA A 257 16.71 15.41 -31.67
N TRP A 258 17.33 14.29 -31.28
CA TRP A 258 16.88 12.93 -31.59
C TRP A 258 15.80 12.43 -30.62
N SER A 259 15.95 12.74 -29.33
CA SER A 259 15.00 12.39 -28.26
C SER A 259 14.40 13.64 -27.63
N ARG A 260 13.30 14.12 -28.22
CA ARG A 260 12.63 15.38 -27.82
C ARG A 260 11.60 15.23 -26.70
N ARG A 261 11.45 14.02 -26.15
CA ARG A 261 10.57 13.72 -25.02
C ARG A 261 11.32 12.90 -24.00
N ALA A 262 11.15 13.23 -22.73
CA ALA A 262 11.67 12.47 -21.60
C ALA A 262 10.56 12.34 -20.56
N ASN A 263 10.36 11.12 -20.05
CA ASN A 263 9.34 10.83 -19.05
C ASN A 263 10.01 10.17 -17.84
N LEU A 264 9.62 10.60 -16.65
CA LEU A 264 10.04 10.03 -15.38
C LEU A 264 8.82 9.74 -14.54
N ILE A 265 8.81 8.58 -13.90
CA ILE A 265 7.76 8.16 -12.99
C ILE A 265 8.43 7.71 -11.70
N ILE A 266 8.10 8.37 -10.60
CA ILE A 266 8.60 8.08 -9.26
C ILE A 266 7.42 7.53 -8.45
N PRO A 267 7.32 6.21 -8.27
CA PRO A 267 6.28 5.62 -7.43
C PRO A 267 6.57 5.92 -5.95
N TYR A 268 5.53 6.30 -5.21
CA TYR A 268 5.58 6.63 -3.79
C TYR A 268 6.71 7.61 -3.45
N PRO A 269 6.71 8.82 -4.02
CA PRO A 269 7.76 9.80 -3.79
C PRO A 269 7.84 10.15 -2.30
N GLU A 270 9.04 10.39 -1.79
CA GLU A 270 9.22 10.86 -0.42
C GLU A 270 8.45 12.18 -0.18
N THR A 271 7.84 12.32 1.00
CA THR A 271 7.09 13.52 1.39
C THR A 271 8.06 14.68 1.64
N ASP A 272 8.27 15.51 0.62
CA ASP A 272 9.20 16.64 0.64
C ASP A 272 8.85 17.68 -0.43
N ASN A 273 9.57 18.80 -0.45
CA ASN A 273 9.63 19.66 -1.62
C ASN A 273 10.54 19.00 -2.66
N TRP A 274 9.99 18.70 -3.82
CA TRP A 274 10.72 18.21 -4.98
C TRP A 274 11.07 19.36 -5.91
N TYR A 275 12.20 19.24 -6.59
CA TYR A 275 12.71 20.27 -7.48
C TYR A 275 13.03 19.68 -8.83
N LEU A 276 12.54 20.32 -9.89
CA LEU A 276 12.91 20.06 -11.27
C LEU A 276 13.82 21.21 -11.73
N SER A 277 15.09 20.90 -11.93
CA SER A 277 16.09 21.83 -12.47
C SER A 277 16.37 21.47 -13.93
N LEU A 278 16.40 22.46 -14.83
CA LEU A 278 16.76 22.29 -16.24
C LEU A 278 17.86 23.28 -16.65
N GLN A 279 18.83 22.83 -17.44
CA GLN A 279 19.83 23.70 -18.03
C GLN A 279 20.15 23.26 -19.47
N LEU A 280 20.42 24.23 -20.34
CA LEU A 280 20.89 23.96 -21.70
C LEU A 280 22.40 23.75 -21.67
N MET A 281 22.86 22.60 -22.16
CA MET A 281 24.28 22.28 -22.29
C MET A 281 24.70 22.34 -23.74
N CYS A 282 25.84 22.97 -23.98
CA CYS A 282 26.44 23.12 -25.30
C CYS A 282 27.89 22.65 -25.31
N PRO A 283 28.39 22.20 -26.46
CA PRO A 283 29.80 21.90 -26.64
C PRO A 283 30.65 23.17 -26.51
N GLU A 284 31.88 23.02 -25.99
CA GLU A 284 32.80 24.11 -25.60
C GLU A 284 33.16 25.10 -26.73
N ASN A 285 32.86 24.79 -28.00
CA ASN A 285 33.27 25.59 -29.17
C ASN A 285 32.13 26.37 -29.85
N ALA A 286 30.95 26.49 -29.23
CA ALA A 286 29.79 27.15 -29.82
C ALA A 286 29.51 28.53 -29.20
N GLU A 287 30.12 29.59 -29.73
CA GLU A 287 29.84 31.00 -29.32
C GLU A 287 28.35 31.37 -29.47
N ASP A 288 27.63 30.69 -30.35
CA ASP A 288 26.18 30.83 -30.58
C ASP A 288 25.30 30.35 -29.40
N CYS A 289 25.84 29.63 -28.42
CA CYS A 289 25.03 29.01 -27.36
C CYS A 289 24.68 29.93 -26.19
N GLU A 290 25.44 31.00 -25.94
CA GLU A 290 25.12 31.92 -24.83
C GLU A 290 23.78 32.64 -25.02
N GLN A 291 23.31 32.74 -26.27
CA GLN A 291 22.02 33.34 -26.63
C GLN A 291 20.96 32.30 -26.97
N ALA A 292 21.28 31.01 -26.91
CA ALA A 292 20.36 29.94 -27.24
C ALA A 292 19.32 29.77 -26.12
N VAL A 293 18.05 29.81 -26.53
CA VAL A 293 16.90 29.70 -25.63
C VAL A 293 16.00 28.61 -26.17
N VAL A 294 15.66 27.63 -25.33
CA VAL A 294 14.73 26.56 -25.69
C VAL A 294 13.54 26.55 -24.74
N HIS A 295 12.33 26.44 -25.30
CA HIS A 295 11.10 26.29 -24.53
C HIS A 295 10.78 24.81 -24.35
N VAL A 296 10.72 24.38 -23.09
CA VAL A 296 10.40 23.01 -22.70
C VAL A 296 9.00 23.00 -22.10
N GLU A 297 8.08 22.31 -22.76
CA GLU A 297 6.76 21.99 -22.20
C GLU A 297 6.93 20.96 -21.08
N THR A 298 6.36 21.26 -19.91
CA THR A 298 6.47 20.41 -18.74
C THR A 298 5.09 19.98 -18.26
N THR A 299 4.86 18.68 -18.22
CA THR A 299 3.64 18.09 -17.66
C THR A 299 4.01 17.40 -16.35
N LEU A 300 3.46 17.91 -15.25
CA LEU A 300 3.85 17.56 -13.90
C LEU A 300 2.57 17.20 -13.11
N TYR A 301 2.45 15.95 -12.68
CA TYR A 301 1.29 15.50 -11.91
C TYR A 301 1.62 14.34 -10.98
N LEU A 302 0.94 14.29 -9.85
CA LEU A 302 0.84 13.14 -8.98
C LEU A 302 -0.47 12.42 -9.31
N VAL A 303 -0.41 11.11 -9.57
CA VAL A 303 -1.59 10.28 -9.81
C VAL A 303 -1.64 9.12 -8.81
N PRO A 304 -2.83 8.66 -8.40
CA PRO A 304 -2.99 7.60 -7.43
C PRO A 304 -2.48 6.27 -7.99
N CYS A 305 -2.90 5.91 -9.21
CA CYS A 305 -2.46 4.69 -9.87
C CYS A 305 -1.87 4.98 -11.24
N LEU A 306 -0.79 4.30 -11.57
CA LEU A 306 -0.14 4.43 -12.86
C LEU A 306 -1.04 3.87 -13.98
N ASN A 307 -1.34 4.70 -14.98
CA ASN A 307 -2.18 4.34 -16.14
C ASN A 307 -3.52 3.69 -15.76
N ASP A 308 -4.13 4.12 -14.66
CA ASP A 308 -5.38 3.55 -14.12
C ASP A 308 -5.36 2.02 -13.95
N CYS A 309 -4.17 1.44 -13.70
CA CYS A 309 -3.94 0.00 -13.59
C CYS A 309 -4.24 -0.82 -14.85
N GLY A 310 -4.36 -0.16 -16.01
CA GLY A 310 -4.67 -0.81 -17.27
C GLY A 310 -6.00 -1.60 -17.26
N PRO A 311 -6.24 -2.44 -18.28
CA PRO A 311 -7.49 -3.21 -18.37
C PRO A 311 -7.53 -4.43 -17.43
N TYR A 312 -6.38 -4.84 -16.88
CA TYR A 312 -6.24 -6.05 -16.05
C TYR A 312 -6.00 -5.74 -14.56
N GLY A 313 -6.26 -4.51 -14.14
CA GLY A 313 -6.12 -4.07 -12.76
C GLY A 313 -7.25 -3.16 -12.33
N GLN A 314 -7.33 -2.92 -11.03
CA GLN A 314 -8.21 -1.90 -10.46
C GLN A 314 -7.40 -1.02 -9.52
N CYS A 315 -7.58 0.29 -9.63
CA CYS A 315 -6.96 1.24 -8.72
C CYS A 315 -7.72 1.22 -7.39
N LEU A 316 -7.01 0.90 -6.30
CA LEU A 316 -7.58 0.88 -4.96
C LEU A 316 -6.88 1.92 -4.09
N LEU A 317 -7.69 2.71 -3.40
CA LEU A 317 -7.21 3.59 -2.33
C LEU A 317 -7.22 2.81 -1.02
N LEU A 318 -6.03 2.55 -0.48
CA LEU A 318 -5.80 1.75 0.71
C LEU A 318 -5.36 2.64 1.87
N ARG A 319 -5.83 2.30 3.07
CA ARG A 319 -5.44 2.99 4.30
C ARG A 319 -4.89 2.01 5.30
N ARG A 320 -3.66 2.25 5.76
CA ARG A 320 -3.05 1.51 6.88
C ARG A 320 -2.70 2.50 7.98
N HIS A 321 -3.41 2.41 9.11
CA HIS A 321 -3.36 3.42 10.18
C HIS A 321 -3.70 4.83 9.68
N SER A 322 -2.74 5.76 9.71
CA SER A 322 -2.85 7.13 9.21
C SER A 322 -2.25 7.31 7.81
N TYR A 323 -1.65 6.27 7.22
CA TYR A 323 -1.04 6.34 5.89
C TYR A 323 -2.05 5.96 4.81
N LEU A 324 -2.25 6.86 3.86
CA LEU A 324 -3.15 6.69 2.73
C LEU A 324 -2.32 6.51 1.47
N TYR A 325 -2.57 5.44 0.72
CA TYR A 325 -1.83 5.16 -0.50
C TYR A 325 -2.73 4.47 -1.51
N ALA A 326 -2.46 4.73 -2.78
CA ALA A 326 -3.13 4.10 -3.89
C ALA A 326 -2.23 3.01 -4.48
N SER A 327 -2.82 1.89 -4.87
CA SER A 327 -2.09 0.79 -5.51
C SER A 327 -3.00 0.06 -6.49
N CYS A 328 -2.38 -0.52 -7.51
CA CYS A 328 -3.06 -1.38 -8.45
C CYS A 328 -3.23 -2.79 -7.88
N SER A 329 -4.47 -3.29 -7.88
CA SER A 329 -4.78 -4.69 -7.62
C SER A 329 -4.92 -5.43 -8.95
N CYS A 330 -3.89 -6.19 -9.31
CA CYS A 330 -3.85 -6.92 -10.58
C CYS A 330 -4.69 -8.21 -10.54
N LYS A 331 -5.26 -8.52 -11.70
CA LYS A 331 -6.17 -9.66 -11.91
C LYS A 331 -5.51 -10.71 -12.82
N ALA A 332 -5.99 -11.96 -12.76
CA ALA A 332 -5.61 -13.04 -13.67
C ALA A 332 -4.09 -13.26 -13.83
N GLY A 333 -3.33 -13.14 -12.75
CA GLY A 333 -1.87 -13.35 -12.76
C GLY A 333 -1.05 -12.24 -13.42
N TRP A 334 -1.67 -11.12 -13.83
CA TRP A 334 -0.95 -9.94 -14.31
C TRP A 334 -0.14 -9.30 -13.17
N ARG A 335 0.99 -8.68 -13.53
CA ARG A 335 1.92 -8.06 -12.57
C ARG A 335 2.32 -6.64 -13.00
N GLY A 336 3.22 -6.05 -12.23
CA GLY A 336 3.75 -4.70 -12.47
C GLY A 336 2.90 -3.60 -11.84
N TRP A 337 3.47 -2.39 -11.78
CA TRP A 337 2.86 -1.23 -11.12
C TRP A 337 1.54 -0.79 -11.75
N SER A 338 1.35 -1.05 -13.03
CA SER A 338 0.13 -0.76 -13.79
C SER A 338 -0.61 -2.02 -14.27
N CYS A 339 -0.31 -3.20 -13.73
CA CYS A 339 -0.91 -4.49 -14.14
C CYS A 339 -0.81 -4.80 -15.65
N THR A 340 0.30 -4.39 -16.27
CA THR A 340 0.58 -4.59 -17.71
C THR A 340 1.70 -5.60 -17.98
N ASP A 341 2.29 -6.19 -16.94
CA ASP A 341 3.26 -7.27 -17.10
C ASP A 341 2.53 -8.61 -17.27
N ASN A 342 2.73 -9.23 -18.43
CA ASN A 342 2.10 -10.48 -18.84
C ASN A 342 2.94 -11.74 -18.51
N SER A 343 4.09 -11.59 -17.85
CA SER A 343 5.02 -12.69 -17.58
C SER A 343 4.40 -13.90 -16.88
N THR A 344 3.41 -13.67 -16.01
CA THR A 344 2.65 -14.71 -15.28
C THR A 344 1.15 -14.66 -15.55
N ALA A 345 0.72 -13.96 -16.62
CA ALA A 345 -0.69 -13.80 -16.92
C ALA A 345 -1.33 -15.16 -17.29
N GLN A 346 -2.47 -15.45 -16.68
CA GLN A 346 -3.24 -16.66 -16.96
C GLN A 346 -3.95 -16.54 -18.30
N THR A 347 -3.88 -17.60 -19.10
CA THR A 347 -4.63 -17.71 -20.35
C THR A 347 -6.14 -17.78 -20.08
N VAL A 348 -6.94 -17.37 -21.06
CA VAL A 348 -8.42 -17.47 -20.98
C VAL A 348 -8.87 -18.91 -20.72
N ALA A 349 -8.18 -19.89 -21.29
CA ALA A 349 -8.46 -21.31 -21.05
C ALA A 349 -8.24 -21.70 -19.58
N GLN A 350 -7.15 -21.23 -18.96
CA GLN A 350 -6.87 -21.46 -17.54
C GLN A 350 -7.90 -20.78 -16.64
N GLN A 351 -8.27 -19.53 -16.92
CA GLN A 351 -9.31 -18.81 -16.16
C GLN A 351 -10.66 -19.55 -16.21
N ARG A 352 -11.06 -20.02 -17.41
CA ARG A 352 -12.29 -20.81 -17.57
C ARG A 352 -12.21 -22.15 -16.84
N ALA A 353 -11.08 -22.85 -16.94
CA ALA A 353 -10.88 -24.11 -16.23
C ALA A 353 -10.94 -23.92 -14.70
N ALA A 354 -10.29 -22.87 -14.17
CA ALA A 354 -10.34 -22.53 -12.75
C ALA A 354 -11.77 -22.23 -12.29
N THR A 355 -12.51 -21.42 -13.05
CA THR A 355 -13.92 -21.10 -12.77
C THR A 355 -14.79 -22.35 -12.77
N LEU A 356 -14.67 -23.21 -13.79
CA LEU A 356 -15.44 -24.45 -13.90
C LEU A 356 -15.08 -25.43 -12.78
N LEU A 357 -13.80 -25.60 -12.44
CA LEU A 357 -13.39 -26.49 -11.35
C LEU A 357 -13.98 -26.05 -10.01
N LEU A 358 -13.86 -24.77 -9.66
CA LEU A 358 -14.37 -24.25 -8.39
C LEU A 358 -15.90 -24.29 -8.32
N THR A 359 -16.58 -23.91 -9.40
CA THR A 359 -18.05 -23.88 -9.44
C THR A 359 -18.66 -25.28 -9.52
N LEU A 360 -18.18 -26.17 -10.39
CA LEU A 360 -18.74 -27.53 -10.55
C LEU A 360 -18.42 -28.43 -9.36
N SER A 361 -17.31 -28.21 -8.65
CA SER A 361 -16.98 -28.99 -7.45
C SER A 361 -18.04 -28.86 -6.34
N ASN A 362 -18.73 -27.71 -6.27
CA ASN A 362 -19.84 -27.50 -5.35
C ASN A 362 -21.06 -28.39 -5.61
N LEU A 363 -21.25 -28.89 -6.84
CA LEU A 363 -22.37 -29.78 -7.15
C LEU A 363 -22.29 -31.10 -6.37
N MET A 364 -21.14 -31.44 -5.78
CA MET A 364 -21.04 -32.56 -4.84
C MET A 364 -21.95 -32.41 -3.62
N PHE A 365 -22.39 -31.21 -3.25
CA PHE A 365 -23.41 -31.00 -2.22
C PHE A 365 -24.79 -31.58 -2.60
N LEU A 366 -25.05 -31.89 -3.87
CA LEU A 366 -26.27 -32.62 -4.26
C LEU A 366 -26.36 -33.99 -3.57
N ALA A 367 -25.23 -34.64 -3.27
CA ALA A 367 -25.21 -35.92 -2.56
C ALA A 367 -25.73 -35.80 -1.11
N PRO A 368 -25.17 -34.96 -0.22
CA PRO A 368 -25.71 -34.77 1.13
C PRO A 368 -27.12 -34.17 1.12
N ILE A 369 -27.49 -33.33 0.15
CA ILE A 369 -28.87 -32.84 -0.01
C ILE A 369 -29.83 -34.02 -0.27
N ALA A 370 -29.53 -34.87 -1.26
CA ALA A 370 -30.37 -36.00 -1.61
C ALA A 370 -30.48 -37.02 -0.45
N VAL A 371 -29.38 -37.30 0.25
CA VAL A 371 -29.39 -38.16 1.44
C VAL A 371 -30.26 -37.56 2.55
N SER A 372 -30.15 -36.25 2.78
CA SER A 372 -30.90 -35.55 3.82
C SER A 372 -32.40 -35.53 3.53
N VAL A 373 -32.80 -35.23 2.29
CA VAL A 373 -34.20 -35.26 1.86
C VAL A 373 -34.79 -36.67 1.99
N ARG A 374 -34.08 -37.70 1.53
CA ARG A 374 -34.54 -39.10 1.65
C ARG A 374 -34.68 -39.56 3.11
N ARG A 375 -33.91 -38.98 4.03
CA ARG A 375 -33.94 -39.30 5.47
C ARG A 375 -34.75 -38.29 6.30
N PHE A 376 -35.47 -37.37 5.65
CA PHE A 376 -36.28 -36.33 6.29
C PHE A 376 -35.52 -35.33 7.19
N PHE A 377 -34.22 -35.14 6.94
CA PHE A 377 -33.40 -34.08 7.55
C PHE A 377 -33.53 -32.77 6.75
N LEU A 378 -34.72 -32.17 6.78
CA LEU A 378 -35.04 -31.01 5.93
C LEU A 378 -34.22 -29.76 6.26
N VAL A 379 -33.91 -29.52 7.54
CA VAL A 379 -33.13 -28.35 7.96
C VAL A 379 -31.70 -28.45 7.44
N GLU A 380 -31.08 -29.62 7.58
CA GLU A 380 -29.76 -29.91 7.04
C GLU A 380 -29.75 -29.81 5.52
N ALA A 381 -30.77 -30.34 4.83
CA ALA A 381 -30.92 -30.21 3.39
C ALA A 381 -30.96 -28.74 2.93
N SER A 382 -31.69 -27.87 3.65
CA SER A 382 -31.73 -26.44 3.36
C SER A 382 -30.37 -25.77 3.54
N VAL A 383 -29.61 -26.13 4.58
CA VAL A 383 -28.25 -25.60 4.82
C VAL A 383 -27.28 -26.03 3.71
N TYR A 384 -27.33 -27.30 3.30
CA TYR A 384 -26.47 -27.79 2.20
C TYR A 384 -26.84 -27.14 0.87
N ALA A 385 -28.14 -26.93 0.60
CA ALA A 385 -28.59 -26.22 -0.60
C ALA A 385 -28.14 -24.75 -0.60
N TYR A 386 -28.25 -24.06 0.54
CA TYR A 386 -27.73 -22.71 0.72
C TYR A 386 -26.22 -22.65 0.44
N THR A 387 -25.46 -23.57 1.04
CA THR A 387 -24.01 -23.64 0.90
C THR A 387 -23.61 -23.87 -0.56
N MET A 388 -24.24 -24.85 -1.23
CA MET A 388 -24.01 -25.13 -2.64
C MET A 388 -24.25 -23.89 -3.50
N PHE A 389 -25.39 -23.21 -3.32
CA PHE A 389 -25.75 -22.05 -4.11
C PHE A 389 -24.75 -20.92 -3.94
N PHE A 390 -24.53 -20.45 -2.71
CA PHE A 390 -23.70 -19.28 -2.47
C PHE A 390 -22.21 -19.53 -2.73
N SER A 391 -21.70 -20.73 -2.44
CA SER A 391 -20.33 -21.11 -2.79
C SER A 391 -20.10 -21.14 -4.30
N THR A 392 -21.07 -21.68 -5.07
CA THR A 392 -20.99 -21.70 -6.54
C THR A 392 -20.92 -20.28 -7.10
N PHE A 393 -21.83 -19.40 -6.69
CA PHE A 393 -21.86 -18.02 -7.21
C PHE A 393 -20.72 -17.15 -6.68
N TYR A 394 -20.23 -17.42 -5.47
CA TYR A 394 -19.03 -16.78 -4.95
C TYR A 394 -17.82 -17.10 -5.84
N HIS A 395 -17.55 -18.37 -6.12
CA HIS A 395 -16.41 -18.72 -6.97
C HIS A 395 -16.58 -18.33 -8.43
N ALA A 396 -17.81 -18.23 -8.94
CA ALA A 396 -18.06 -17.62 -10.25
C ALA A 396 -17.72 -16.13 -10.26
N CYS A 397 -17.86 -15.43 -9.13
CA CYS A 397 -17.55 -14.02 -8.98
C CYS A 397 -16.07 -13.75 -8.65
N ASP A 398 -15.41 -14.68 -7.95
CA ASP A 398 -14.02 -14.55 -7.47
C ASP A 398 -12.97 -14.71 -8.58
N GLN A 399 -13.33 -15.35 -9.70
CA GLN A 399 -12.38 -15.57 -10.79
C GLN A 399 -12.17 -14.33 -11.64
N PRO A 400 -10.94 -13.79 -11.75
CA PRO A 400 -10.66 -12.61 -12.53
C PRO A 400 -10.72 -12.84 -14.05
N GLY A 401 -11.17 -11.83 -14.81
CA GLY A 401 -11.08 -11.80 -16.27
C GLY A 401 -12.44 -11.87 -16.97
N GLU A 402 -12.52 -12.57 -18.11
CA GLU A 402 -13.76 -12.72 -18.90
C GLU A 402 -14.78 -13.67 -18.27
N ALA A 403 -14.36 -14.51 -17.32
CA ALA A 403 -15.20 -15.55 -16.71
C ALA A 403 -15.91 -15.10 -15.41
N VAL A 404 -15.84 -13.82 -15.06
CA VAL A 404 -16.49 -13.25 -13.86
C VAL A 404 -18.00 -13.27 -14.01
N LEU A 405 -18.71 -13.83 -13.03
CA LEU A 405 -20.16 -13.71 -12.88
C LEU A 405 -20.54 -13.43 -11.42
N CYS A 406 -20.94 -12.19 -11.12
CA CYS A 406 -21.39 -11.78 -9.79
C CYS A 406 -22.89 -11.47 -9.79
N ILE A 407 -23.69 -12.26 -9.05
CA ILE A 407 -25.14 -12.01 -8.86
C ILE A 407 -25.41 -10.99 -7.74
N LEU A 408 -24.44 -10.82 -6.84
CA LEU A 408 -24.45 -9.95 -5.66
C LEU A 408 -23.05 -9.34 -5.50
N SER A 409 -22.87 -8.40 -4.57
CA SER A 409 -21.54 -7.85 -4.28
C SER A 409 -20.58 -8.96 -3.82
N TYR A 410 -19.31 -8.85 -4.21
CA TYR A 410 -18.26 -9.82 -3.87
C TYR A 410 -18.21 -10.10 -2.36
N ASP A 411 -18.24 -9.05 -1.54
CA ASP A 411 -18.22 -9.15 -0.09
C ASP A 411 -19.41 -9.93 0.48
N THR A 412 -20.60 -9.76 -0.12
CA THR A 412 -21.80 -10.48 0.31
C THR A 412 -21.71 -11.96 -0.08
N LEU A 413 -21.28 -12.26 -1.31
CA LEU A 413 -21.12 -13.64 -1.77
C LEU A 413 -20.06 -14.39 -0.94
N GLN A 414 -18.93 -13.74 -0.67
CA GLN A 414 -17.88 -14.30 0.17
C GLN A 414 -18.37 -14.58 1.59
N TYR A 415 -19.11 -13.64 2.19
CA TYR A 415 -19.69 -13.83 3.52
C TYR A 415 -20.67 -15.00 3.54
N CYS A 416 -21.54 -15.10 2.54
CA CYS A 416 -22.53 -16.17 2.43
C CYS A 416 -21.87 -17.55 2.23
N ASP A 417 -20.80 -17.63 1.44
CA ASP A 417 -20.04 -18.87 1.24
C ASP A 417 -19.41 -19.39 2.54
N PHE A 418 -18.66 -18.53 3.24
CA PHE A 418 -18.05 -18.91 4.52
C PHE A 418 -19.10 -19.26 5.57
N LEU A 419 -20.17 -18.47 5.69
CA LEU A 419 -21.27 -18.77 6.61
C LEU A 419 -21.91 -20.12 6.29
N GLY A 420 -22.22 -20.37 5.01
CA GLY A 420 -22.80 -21.63 4.54
C GLY A 420 -21.92 -22.83 4.91
N SER A 421 -20.64 -22.77 4.52
CA SER A 421 -19.67 -23.82 4.80
C SER A 421 -19.52 -24.11 6.30
N GLY A 422 -19.42 -23.08 7.14
CA GLY A 422 -19.33 -23.22 8.59
C GLY A 422 -20.58 -23.83 9.22
N VAL A 423 -21.75 -23.34 8.82
CA VAL A 423 -23.04 -23.85 9.31
C VAL A 423 -23.27 -25.28 8.83
N ALA A 424 -22.88 -25.64 7.60
CA ALA A 424 -22.96 -27.00 7.08
C ALA A 424 -22.16 -28.00 7.93
N ILE A 425 -20.92 -27.66 8.30
CA ILE A 425 -20.11 -28.49 9.20
C ILE A 425 -20.78 -28.60 10.58
N TRP A 426 -21.20 -27.46 11.15
CA TRP A 426 -21.85 -27.39 12.45
C TRP A 426 -23.11 -28.29 12.54
N VAL A 427 -24.04 -28.16 11.59
CA VAL A 427 -25.28 -28.96 11.59
C VAL A 427 -25.00 -30.44 11.34
N THR A 428 -23.99 -30.78 10.52
CA THR A 428 -23.58 -32.17 10.27
C THR A 428 -23.12 -32.84 11.58
N ILE A 429 -22.20 -32.20 12.31
CA ILE A 429 -21.65 -32.75 13.56
C ILE A 429 -22.72 -32.89 14.64
N LEU A 430 -23.56 -31.87 14.82
CA LEU A 430 -24.65 -31.93 15.79
C LEU A 430 -25.73 -32.97 15.41
N CYS A 431 -25.96 -33.21 14.12
CA CYS A 431 -26.82 -34.30 13.68
C CYS A 431 -26.24 -35.67 14.07
N MET A 432 -24.92 -35.86 13.95
CA MET A 432 -24.23 -37.07 14.43
C MET A 432 -24.31 -37.27 15.95
N ALA A 433 -24.41 -36.18 16.72
CA ALA A 433 -24.57 -36.24 18.19
C ALA A 433 -25.92 -36.84 18.63
N ARG A 434 -26.93 -36.90 17.73
CA ARG A 434 -28.29 -37.41 18.00
C ARG A 434 -28.91 -36.84 19.28
N LEU A 435 -28.86 -35.52 19.44
CA LEU A 435 -29.45 -34.81 20.56
C LEU A 435 -30.99 -34.90 20.55
N LYS A 436 -31.62 -34.59 21.69
CA LYS A 436 -33.08 -34.39 21.74
C LYS A 436 -33.48 -33.28 20.77
N THR A 437 -34.60 -33.44 20.07
CA THR A 437 -35.07 -32.56 19.00
C THR A 437 -35.05 -31.08 19.37
N VAL A 438 -35.60 -30.71 20.54
CA VAL A 438 -35.63 -29.33 21.02
C VAL A 438 -34.21 -28.76 21.19
N LEU A 439 -33.33 -29.51 21.86
CA LEU A 439 -31.94 -29.08 22.11
C LEU A 439 -31.15 -28.97 20.80
N LYS A 440 -31.36 -29.89 19.86
CA LYS A 440 -30.75 -29.87 18.52
C LYS A 440 -31.08 -28.56 17.80
N TYR A 441 -32.36 -28.17 17.74
CA TYR A 441 -32.77 -26.96 17.03
C TYR A 441 -32.34 -25.67 17.74
N VAL A 442 -32.33 -25.66 19.07
CA VAL A 442 -31.77 -24.53 19.84
C VAL A 442 -30.28 -24.35 19.52
N LEU A 443 -29.50 -25.43 19.50
CA LEU A 443 -28.08 -25.37 19.15
C LEU A 443 -27.82 -25.04 17.68
N PHE A 444 -28.71 -25.45 16.77
CA PHE A 444 -28.66 -25.04 15.37
C PHE A 444 -28.77 -23.53 15.26
N LEU A 445 -29.86 -22.94 15.79
CA LEU A 445 -30.10 -21.50 15.70
C LEU A 445 -29.02 -20.69 16.42
N LEU A 446 -28.71 -21.04 17.68
CA LEU A 446 -27.72 -20.33 18.47
C LEU A 446 -26.33 -20.40 17.83
N GLY A 447 -25.92 -21.60 17.37
CA GLY A 447 -24.65 -21.79 16.69
C GLY A 447 -24.56 -20.99 15.39
N THR A 448 -25.60 -20.99 14.56
CA THR A 448 -25.65 -20.20 13.32
C THR A 448 -25.54 -18.70 13.60
N LEU A 449 -26.22 -18.17 14.62
CA LEU A 449 -26.11 -16.76 15.00
C LEU A 449 -24.70 -16.40 15.49
N VAL A 450 -24.06 -17.27 16.27
CA VAL A 450 -22.69 -17.07 16.74
C VAL A 450 -21.70 -17.11 15.56
N ILE A 451 -21.82 -18.07 14.64
CA ILE A 451 -20.97 -18.16 13.45
C ILE A 451 -21.13 -16.91 12.58
N ALA A 452 -22.37 -16.45 12.35
CA ALA A 452 -22.65 -15.23 11.59
C ALA A 452 -21.97 -13.99 12.20
N MET A 453 -22.11 -13.81 13.51
CA MET A 453 -21.48 -12.71 14.24
C MET A 453 -19.95 -12.80 14.22
N SER A 454 -19.37 -14.00 14.42
CA SER A 454 -17.91 -14.20 14.36
C SER A 454 -17.31 -13.88 12.99
N LEU A 455 -18.01 -14.22 11.89
CA LEU A 455 -17.57 -13.91 10.53
C LEU A 455 -17.65 -12.41 10.20
N GLN A 456 -18.52 -11.65 10.86
CA GLN A 456 -18.56 -10.19 10.73
C GLN A 456 -17.36 -9.51 11.41
N LEU A 457 -16.86 -10.07 12.52
CA LEU A 457 -15.70 -9.52 13.22
C LEU A 457 -14.40 -9.73 12.44
N ASP A 458 -14.15 -10.96 11.99
CA ASP A 458 -13.02 -11.27 11.12
C ASP A 458 -13.31 -12.54 10.31
N ARG A 459 -13.69 -12.35 9.05
CA ARG A 459 -14.00 -13.45 8.12
C ARG A 459 -12.78 -14.29 7.71
N ARG A 460 -11.56 -13.77 7.88
CA ARG A 460 -10.30 -14.45 7.51
C ARG A 460 -9.64 -15.14 8.70
N GLY A 461 -10.11 -14.85 9.92
CA GLY A 461 -9.64 -15.48 11.13
C GLY A 461 -9.95 -16.98 11.13
N MET A 462 -8.94 -17.82 10.96
CA MET A 462 -9.07 -19.29 10.97
C MET A 462 -9.81 -19.79 12.22
N TRP A 463 -9.58 -19.17 13.37
CA TRP A 463 -10.24 -19.50 14.65
C TRP A 463 -11.75 -19.22 14.66
N ASN A 464 -12.22 -18.25 13.88
CA ASN A 464 -13.63 -17.87 13.85
C ASN A 464 -14.50 -18.94 13.15
N MET A 465 -13.89 -19.72 12.25
CA MET A 465 -14.51 -20.90 11.63
C MET A 465 -14.24 -22.18 12.44
N LEU A 466 -12.99 -22.38 12.88
CA LEU A 466 -12.57 -23.61 13.54
C LEU A 466 -13.16 -23.76 14.95
N GLY A 467 -13.25 -22.67 15.72
CA GLY A 467 -13.73 -22.68 17.10
C GLY A 467 -15.14 -23.28 17.28
N PRO A 468 -16.16 -22.78 16.56
CA PRO A 468 -17.50 -23.38 16.57
C PRO A 468 -17.49 -24.85 16.15
N CYS A 469 -16.75 -25.21 15.09
CA CYS A 469 -16.68 -26.61 14.63
C CYS A 469 -16.07 -27.54 15.69
N LEU A 470 -15.01 -27.11 16.39
CA LEU A 470 -14.41 -27.84 17.50
C LEU A 470 -15.38 -27.99 18.67
N PHE A 471 -16.12 -26.93 19.00
CA PHE A 471 -17.12 -26.98 20.06
C PHE A 471 -18.24 -27.98 19.75
N ALA A 472 -18.74 -28.02 18.50
CA ALA A 472 -19.69 -29.05 18.06
C ALA A 472 -19.11 -30.47 18.20
N PHE A 473 -17.82 -30.64 17.86
CA PHE A 473 -17.14 -31.93 18.01
C PHE A 473 -17.07 -32.38 19.48
N VAL A 474 -16.77 -31.46 20.40
CA VAL A 474 -16.78 -31.74 21.85
C VAL A 474 -18.18 -32.15 22.33
N ILE A 475 -19.24 -31.48 21.86
CA ILE A 475 -20.63 -31.88 22.16
C ILE A 475 -20.91 -33.30 21.65
N MET A 476 -20.53 -33.60 20.40
CA MET A 476 -20.71 -34.94 19.85
C MET A 476 -19.94 -36.01 20.65
N ALA A 477 -18.65 -35.77 20.93
CA ALA A 477 -17.79 -36.70 21.65
C ALA A 477 -18.29 -36.96 23.07
N SER A 478 -18.69 -35.91 23.80
CA SER A 478 -19.26 -36.04 25.15
C SER A 478 -20.57 -36.83 25.17
N MET A 479 -21.47 -36.58 24.20
CA MET A 479 -22.72 -37.33 24.06
C MET A 479 -22.50 -38.80 23.72
N TRP A 480 -21.53 -39.09 22.85
CA TRP A 480 -21.15 -40.46 22.52
C TRP A 480 -20.54 -41.15 23.75
N ALA A 481 -19.62 -40.50 24.47
CA ALA A 481 -19.02 -41.02 25.69
C ALA A 481 -20.08 -41.32 26.77
N TYR A 482 -21.02 -40.40 26.99
CA TYR A 482 -22.15 -40.59 27.91
C TYR A 482 -22.99 -41.82 27.54
N ARG A 483 -23.33 -41.99 26.25
CA ARG A 483 -24.09 -43.16 25.77
C ARG A 483 -23.31 -44.45 25.88
N CYS A 484 -22.01 -44.44 25.57
CA CYS A 484 -21.13 -45.59 25.71
C CYS A 484 -21.04 -46.04 27.18
N GLY A 485 -20.89 -45.10 28.11
CA GLY A 485 -20.86 -45.38 29.54
C GLY A 485 -22.19 -45.94 30.05
N HIS A 486 -23.32 -45.36 29.63
CA HIS A 486 -24.64 -45.79 30.07
C HIS A 486 -25.07 -47.14 29.47
N ARG A 487 -24.74 -47.43 28.20
CA ARG A 487 -25.13 -48.67 27.50
C ARG A 487 -24.06 -49.77 27.50
N ARG A 488 -22.88 -49.52 28.07
CA ARG A 488 -21.68 -50.41 28.07
C ARG A 488 -21.26 -50.93 26.68
N GLN A 489 -21.65 -50.24 25.61
CA GLN A 489 -21.32 -50.58 24.22
C GLN A 489 -20.96 -49.32 23.46
N CYS A 490 -19.91 -49.39 22.63
CA CYS A 490 -19.50 -48.27 21.78
C CYS A 490 -20.59 -47.95 20.75
N TYR A 491 -21.08 -46.71 20.78
CA TYR A 491 -22.03 -46.20 19.81
C TYR A 491 -21.29 -45.64 18.58
N PRO A 492 -21.70 -45.94 17.32
CA PRO A 492 -22.76 -46.87 16.89
C PRO A 492 -22.35 -48.35 16.89
N THR A 493 -23.34 -49.23 17.09
CA THR A 493 -23.15 -50.67 17.40
C THR A 493 -22.83 -51.56 16.19
N SER A 494 -23.02 -51.09 14.95
CA SER A 494 -22.81 -51.91 13.74
C SER A 494 -21.42 -51.67 13.13
N TRP A 495 -20.60 -52.73 13.05
CA TRP A 495 -19.29 -52.70 12.38
C TRP A 495 -19.39 -52.29 10.90
N GLN A 496 -20.45 -52.70 10.19
CA GLN A 496 -20.69 -52.30 8.79
C GLN A 496 -20.81 -50.78 8.67
N ARG A 497 -21.43 -50.11 9.65
CA ARG A 497 -21.56 -48.65 9.64
C ARG A 497 -20.22 -47.96 9.87
N TRP A 498 -19.37 -48.54 10.71
CA TRP A 498 -18.01 -48.04 10.90
C TRP A 498 -17.18 -48.18 9.62
N ALA A 499 -17.16 -49.36 9.02
CA ALA A 499 -16.35 -49.66 7.84
C ALA A 499 -16.79 -48.89 6.58
N PHE A 500 -18.10 -48.77 6.32
CA PHE A 500 -18.60 -48.23 5.05
C PHE A 500 -19.05 -46.77 5.09
N TYR A 501 -19.28 -46.17 6.27
CA TYR A 501 -19.80 -44.81 6.37
C TYR A 501 -18.92 -43.91 7.24
N LEU A 502 -18.69 -44.26 8.50
CA LEU A 502 -17.97 -43.39 9.43
C LEU A 502 -16.48 -43.27 9.12
N LEU A 503 -15.76 -44.39 8.94
CA LEU A 503 -14.32 -44.34 8.64
C LEU A 503 -14.04 -43.64 7.30
N PRO A 504 -14.75 -43.96 6.20
CA PRO A 504 -14.57 -43.23 4.94
C PRO A 504 -14.92 -41.75 5.08
N GLY A 505 -16.03 -41.41 5.76
CA GLY A 505 -16.44 -40.01 5.97
C GLY A 505 -15.42 -39.20 6.78
N VAL A 506 -14.96 -39.74 7.92
CA VAL A 506 -13.93 -39.10 8.75
C VAL A 506 -12.60 -38.98 8.00
N SER A 507 -12.22 -40.01 7.23
CA SER A 507 -11.02 -39.98 6.39
C SER A 507 -11.10 -38.86 5.35
N MET A 508 -12.20 -38.76 4.61
CA MET A 508 -12.42 -37.68 3.64
C MET A 508 -12.36 -36.30 4.28
N ALA A 509 -13.01 -36.10 5.43
CA ALA A 509 -12.97 -34.83 6.16
C ALA A 509 -11.54 -34.49 6.63
N SER A 510 -10.79 -35.48 7.14
CA SER A 510 -9.42 -35.30 7.62
C SER A 510 -8.48 -34.93 6.47
N VAL A 511 -8.58 -35.61 5.33
CA VAL A 511 -7.80 -35.29 4.12
C VAL A 511 -8.17 -33.91 3.59
N GLY A 512 -9.46 -33.56 3.58
CA GLY A 512 -9.92 -32.22 3.17
C GLY A 512 -9.31 -31.12 4.04
N ILE A 513 -9.35 -31.27 5.37
CA ILE A 513 -8.73 -30.32 6.30
C ILE A 513 -7.22 -30.24 6.07
N ALA A 514 -6.53 -31.37 5.91
CA ALA A 514 -5.10 -31.38 5.66
C ALA A 514 -4.74 -30.59 4.40
N ILE A 515 -5.42 -30.84 3.27
CA ILE A 515 -5.21 -30.11 2.01
C ILE A 515 -5.38 -28.60 2.22
N TYR A 516 -6.46 -28.20 2.90
CA TYR A 516 -6.75 -26.79 3.17
C TYR A 516 -5.67 -26.11 4.02
N THR A 517 -5.18 -26.80 5.07
CA THR A 517 -4.23 -26.21 6.02
C THR A 517 -2.77 -26.23 5.58
N SER A 518 -2.35 -27.21 4.78
CA SER A 518 -0.92 -27.45 4.52
C SER A 518 -0.51 -27.48 3.05
N MET A 519 -1.45 -27.66 2.11
CA MET A 519 -1.12 -27.81 0.68
C MET A 519 -1.57 -26.64 -0.19
N MET A 520 -2.47 -25.80 0.32
CA MET A 520 -3.08 -24.70 -0.42
C MET A 520 -2.11 -23.52 -0.59
N THR A 521 -1.82 -23.15 -1.84
CA THR A 521 -1.04 -21.98 -2.24
C THR A 521 -1.84 -21.11 -3.21
N SER A 522 -1.37 -19.89 -3.48
CA SER A 522 -2.03 -19.00 -4.45
C SER A 522 -2.08 -19.59 -5.86
N ASP A 523 -1.07 -20.38 -6.24
CA ASP A 523 -0.95 -20.92 -7.60
C ASP A 523 -1.80 -22.18 -7.82
N ASN A 524 -1.94 -23.02 -6.78
CA ASN A 524 -2.70 -24.26 -6.86
C ASN A 524 -4.11 -24.17 -6.26
N TYR A 525 -4.52 -22.96 -5.87
CA TYR A 525 -5.77 -22.66 -5.17
C TYR A 525 -6.98 -23.36 -5.79
N TYR A 526 -7.20 -23.15 -7.10
CA TYR A 526 -8.39 -23.66 -7.78
C TYR A 526 -8.41 -25.19 -7.93
N TYR A 527 -7.28 -25.89 -7.77
CA TYR A 527 -7.26 -27.36 -7.70
C TYR A 527 -7.51 -27.84 -6.28
N THR A 528 -6.72 -27.35 -5.33
CA THR A 528 -6.75 -27.80 -3.94
C THR A 528 -8.09 -27.47 -3.28
N HIS A 529 -8.63 -26.29 -3.56
CA HIS A 529 -9.91 -25.86 -3.02
C HIS A 529 -11.08 -26.66 -3.64
N SER A 530 -11.08 -26.93 -4.96
CA SER A 530 -12.09 -27.80 -5.57
C SER A 530 -12.09 -29.23 -4.99
N ILE A 531 -10.91 -29.79 -4.70
CA ILE A 531 -10.80 -31.10 -4.03
C ILE A 531 -11.36 -31.00 -2.60
N TRP A 532 -11.10 -29.91 -1.88
CA TRP A 532 -11.68 -29.66 -0.55
C TRP A 532 -13.23 -29.67 -0.60
N HIS A 533 -13.86 -29.06 -1.61
CA HIS A 533 -15.33 -29.08 -1.79
C HIS A 533 -15.86 -30.50 -1.92
N ILE A 534 -15.24 -31.27 -2.82
CA ILE A 534 -15.64 -32.65 -3.10
C ILE A 534 -15.51 -33.52 -1.84
N LEU A 535 -14.38 -33.42 -1.13
CA LEU A 535 -14.11 -34.20 0.07
C LEU A 535 -15.05 -33.83 1.22
N LEU A 536 -15.28 -32.53 1.45
CA LEU A 536 -16.14 -32.08 2.54
C LEU A 536 -17.60 -32.45 2.28
N ALA A 537 -18.14 -32.16 1.10
CA ALA A 537 -19.52 -32.50 0.75
C ALA A 537 -19.73 -34.03 0.74
N GLY A 538 -18.77 -34.79 0.21
CA GLY A 538 -18.80 -36.25 0.24
C GLY A 538 -18.76 -36.81 1.67
N SER A 539 -17.94 -36.22 2.54
CA SER A 539 -17.89 -36.60 3.96
C SER A 539 -19.24 -36.37 4.64
N ALA A 540 -19.90 -35.24 4.39
CA ALA A 540 -21.21 -34.94 4.97
C ALA A 540 -22.27 -35.98 4.56
N ALA A 541 -22.28 -36.42 3.29
CA ALA A 541 -23.20 -37.44 2.82
C ALA A 541 -23.04 -38.80 3.54
N LEU A 542 -21.80 -39.17 3.87
CA LEU A 542 -21.46 -40.42 4.55
C LEU A 542 -21.68 -40.36 6.07
N LEU A 543 -21.42 -39.21 6.68
CA LEU A 543 -21.47 -39.00 8.12
C LEU A 543 -22.90 -38.87 8.66
N LEU A 544 -23.87 -38.48 7.82
CA LEU A 544 -25.27 -38.37 8.23
C LEU A 544 -25.79 -39.70 8.83
N PRO A 545 -26.48 -39.65 9.99
CA PRO A 545 -27.03 -40.85 10.60
C PRO A 545 -28.23 -41.41 9.83
N PRO A 546 -28.55 -42.72 9.97
CA PRO A 546 -29.81 -43.26 9.48
C PRO A 546 -30.98 -42.68 10.30
N PRO A 547 -32.19 -42.64 9.71
CA PRO A 547 -33.38 -42.13 10.39
C PRO A 547 -33.69 -42.94 11.66
N ASP A 548 -34.25 -42.29 12.67
CA ASP A 548 -34.56 -42.92 13.96
C ASP A 548 -35.80 -43.84 13.90
N GLN A 549 -36.62 -43.73 12.84
CA GLN A 549 -37.72 -44.64 12.52
C GLN A 549 -37.76 -44.91 11.00
N PRO A 550 -38.16 -46.10 10.54
CA PRO A 550 -38.44 -46.34 9.13
C PRO A 550 -39.66 -45.51 8.72
N ALA A 551 -39.43 -44.32 8.16
CA ALA A 551 -40.48 -43.54 7.55
C ALA A 551 -40.95 -44.26 6.28
N GLU A 552 -42.22 -44.68 6.25
CA GLU A 552 -42.82 -45.17 5.01
C GLU A 552 -42.72 -44.06 3.94
N PRO A 553 -42.19 -44.37 2.75
CA PRO A 553 -42.07 -43.39 1.69
C PRO A 553 -43.46 -43.09 1.15
N TRP A 554 -44.02 -41.93 1.51
CA TRP A 554 -45.07 -41.22 0.78
C TRP A 554 -46.16 -42.16 0.24
N ALA A 555 -46.95 -42.75 1.13
CA ALA A 555 -48.26 -43.24 0.75
C ALA A 555 -49.16 -42.02 0.47
N CYS A 556 -48.97 -41.42 -0.70
CA CYS A 556 -49.92 -40.48 -1.28
C CYS A 556 -51.15 -41.30 -1.68
N SER A 557 -51.97 -41.65 -0.69
CA SER A 557 -53.25 -42.31 -0.93
C SER A 557 -54.17 -41.27 -1.55
N GLN A 558 -54.25 -41.30 -2.88
CA GLN A 558 -55.41 -40.78 -3.59
C GLN A 558 -56.66 -41.45 -3.01
N LYS A 559 -57.38 -40.75 -2.14
CA LYS A 559 -58.83 -40.88 -1.91
C LYS A 559 -59.30 -39.85 -0.88
N PHE A 560 -59.82 -38.72 -1.37
CA PHE A 560 -61.01 -38.13 -0.75
C PHE A 560 -62.23 -38.83 -1.36
N PRO A 561 -63.30 -39.16 -0.60
CA PRO A 561 -63.99 -38.21 0.28
C PRO A 561 -64.29 -38.71 1.71
N CYS A 562 -64.38 -37.74 2.63
CA CYS A 562 -65.14 -37.69 3.87
C CYS A 562 -65.35 -39.00 4.68
N HIS A 563 -64.43 -39.27 5.61
CA HIS A 563 -64.83 -39.76 6.93
C HIS A 563 -63.85 -39.28 8.00
N TYR A 564 -64.38 -38.71 9.08
CA TYR A 564 -63.62 -38.27 10.23
C TYR A 564 -62.83 -39.45 10.80
N GLN A 565 -61.51 -39.38 10.69
CA GLN A 565 -60.61 -40.22 11.47
C GLN A 565 -59.77 -39.28 12.32
N ILE A 566 -60.04 -39.30 13.62
CA ILE A 566 -59.27 -38.59 14.64
C ILE A 566 -57.82 -39.04 14.48
N CYS A 567 -56.98 -38.14 13.95
CA CYS A 567 -55.54 -38.31 13.98
C CYS A 567 -55.13 -38.35 15.45
N LYS A 568 -54.54 -39.49 15.83
CA LYS A 568 -53.93 -39.71 17.14
C LYS A 568 -52.84 -38.65 17.32
N ASN A 569 -53.12 -37.69 18.18
CA ASN A 569 -52.15 -36.72 18.65
C ASN A 569 -51.13 -37.49 19.50
N ASP A 570 -49.88 -37.59 19.06
CA ASP A 570 -48.78 -38.02 19.93
C ASP A 570 -48.52 -36.89 20.95
N ARG A 571 -49.40 -36.88 21.95
CA ARG A 571 -49.39 -36.18 23.25
C ARG A 571 -47.95 -36.07 23.76
N GLU A 572 -47.46 -34.86 23.99
CA GLU A 572 -47.59 -34.18 25.28
C GLU A 572 -47.34 -35.14 26.47
N GLU A 573 -46.06 -35.33 26.83
CA GLU A 573 -45.71 -35.61 28.21
C GLU A 573 -45.62 -34.29 28.97
N LEU A 574 -46.80 -33.77 29.31
CA LEU A 574 -47.00 -32.84 30.42
C LEU A 574 -48.13 -33.42 31.28
N TYR A 575 -47.78 -34.22 32.28
CA TYR A 575 -48.63 -34.41 33.45
C TYR A 575 -47.76 -34.34 34.70
N ALA A 576 -48.09 -33.36 35.52
CA ALA A 576 -47.54 -33.12 36.83
C ALA A 576 -48.11 -34.10 37.89
N VAL A 577 -47.43 -34.07 39.04
CA VAL A 577 -47.86 -34.37 40.43
C VAL A 577 -47.66 -35.81 40.93
N THR A 578 -46.55 -36.02 41.66
CA THR A 578 -46.50 -35.89 43.13
C THR A 578 -45.15 -35.36 43.56
#